data_AF-A0A8T4G7H8-F1
#
_entry.id   AF-A0A8T4G7H8-F1
#
_cell.length_a   1.000
_cell.length_b   1.000
_cell.length_c   1.000
_cell.angle_alpha   90.00
_cell.angle_beta   90.00
_cell.angle_gamma   90.00
#
_symmetry.space_group_name_H-M   'P 1'
#
loop_
_entity.id
_entity.type
_entity.pdbx_description
1 polymer ?
#
loop_
_entity_poly.entity_id
_entity_poly.type
_entity_poly.pdbx_seq_one_letter_code
_entity_poly.pdbx_strand_id
1 'polypeptide(L)'
;MYRLKIVVEDVKGTCYAGYEKGDTIEVEDPVVKGKICIYALSALIPYITAVYRETPSDDWINAVEVLQCPDPQNTVRFRIIREK
;
A
#
# COMPACT_ATOMS: atom_id res chain seq x y z
N MET A 1 5.40 8.66 14.22
CA MET A 1 4.70 7.86 13.19
C MET A 1 5.24 8.30 11.84
N TYR A 2 5.34 7.37 10.90
CA TYR A 2 5.79 7.63 9.55
C TYR A 2 4.62 8.09 8.68
N ARG A 3 4.88 8.99 7.73
CA ARG A 3 3.99 9.16 6.57
C ARG A 3 4.29 8.02 5.60
N LEU A 4 3.25 7.40 5.06
CA LEU A 4 3.43 6.36 4.03
C LEU A 4 3.12 6.93 2.67
N LYS A 5 3.99 6.62 1.71
CA LYS A 5 3.73 6.76 0.29
C LYS A 5 3.58 5.37 -0.31
N ILE A 6 2.37 5.05 -0.74
CA ILE A 6 1.99 3.77 -1.33
C ILE A 6 1.94 3.98 -2.85
N VAL A 7 2.90 3.41 -3.56
CA VAL A 7 3.08 3.62 -5.00
C VAL A 7 2.72 2.35 -5.75
N VAL A 8 1.91 2.46 -6.80
CA VAL A 8 1.65 1.36 -7.73
C VAL A 8 2.95 1.03 -8.47
N GLU A 9 3.55 -0.09 -8.14
CA GLU A 9 4.80 -0.58 -8.73
C GLU A 9 4.56 -1.24 -10.08
N ASP A 10 3.49 -2.05 -10.15
CA ASP A 10 3.15 -2.85 -11.32
C ASP A 10 1.66 -3.21 -11.33
N VAL A 11 1.12 -3.38 -12.55
CA VAL A 11 -0.24 -3.86 -12.80
C VAL A 11 -0.15 -5.03 -13.76
N LYS A 12 -0.42 -6.23 -13.24
CA LYS A 12 -0.57 -7.44 -14.05
C LYS A 12 -1.97 -7.46 -14.66
N GLY A 13 -2.06 -7.77 -15.95
CA GLY A 13 -3.36 -7.86 -16.63
C GLY A 13 -4.07 -6.50 -16.69
N THR A 14 -5.36 -6.48 -16.34
CA THR A 14 -6.19 -5.27 -16.45
C THR A 14 -6.79 -4.88 -15.10
N CYS A 15 -6.39 -3.71 -14.57
CA CYS A 15 -7.00 -3.16 -13.36
C CYS A 15 -8.29 -2.38 -13.68
N TYR A 16 -9.45 -2.90 -13.26
CA TYR A 16 -10.75 -2.25 -13.47
C TYR A 16 -10.99 -1.02 -12.57
N ALA A 17 -10.20 -0.85 -11.50
CA ALA A 17 -10.18 0.40 -10.76
C ALA A 17 -9.40 1.50 -11.51
N GLY A 18 -8.70 1.17 -12.60
CA GLY A 18 -7.90 2.08 -13.40
C GLY A 18 -6.64 2.54 -12.69
N TYR A 19 -5.94 1.63 -12.00
CA TYR A 19 -4.59 1.91 -11.51
C TYR A 19 -3.58 1.82 -12.65
N GLU A 20 -2.61 2.72 -12.63
CA GLU A 20 -1.46 2.73 -13.51
C GLU A 20 -0.16 2.79 -12.70
N LYS A 21 0.94 2.30 -13.28
CA LYS A 21 2.24 2.35 -12.63
C LYS A 21 2.61 3.80 -12.30
N GLY A 22 2.99 4.05 -11.05
CA GLY A 22 3.32 5.38 -10.53
C GLY A 22 2.18 6.07 -9.81
N ASP A 23 0.93 5.58 -9.91
CA ASP A 23 -0.17 6.07 -9.08
C ASP A 23 0.20 6.00 -7.61
N THR A 24 -0.16 7.04 -6.86
CA THR A 24 0.24 7.19 -5.47
C THR A 24 -0.96 7.39 -4.55
N ILE A 25 -0.92 6.71 -3.41
CA ILE A 25 -1.81 6.90 -2.28
C ILE A 25 -0.93 7.32 -1.10
N GLU A 26 -1.36 8.32 -0.35
CA GLU A 26 -0.65 8.80 0.82
C GLU A 26 -1.42 8.41 2.08
N VAL A 27 -0.71 7.96 3.11
CA VAL A 27 -1.27 7.70 4.43
C VAL A 27 -0.53 8.56 5.44
N GLU A 28 -1.29 9.36 6.16
CA GLU A 28 -0.83 10.21 7.24
C GLU A 28 -1.85 10.04 8.36
N ASP A 29 -1.51 9.27 9.40
CA ASP A 29 -2.45 8.87 10.45
C ASP A 29 -3.30 10.05 10.94
N PRO A 30 -4.65 9.93 10.99
CA PRO A 30 -5.49 8.76 10.69
C PRO A 30 -6.09 8.73 9.27
N VAL A 31 -5.52 9.48 8.33
CA VAL A 31 -6.14 9.81 7.04
C VAL A 31 -5.43 9.12 5.87
N VAL A 32 -6.23 8.62 4.93
CA VAL A 32 -5.77 8.18 3.61
C VAL A 32 -6.16 9.24 2.58
N LYS A 33 -5.20 9.67 1.77
CA LYS A 33 -5.40 10.64 0.68
C LYS A 33 -5.08 9.99 -0.67
N GLY A 34 -5.95 10.20 -1.64
CA GLY A 34 -5.79 9.68 -2.99
C GLY A 34 -6.80 8.60 -3.36
N LYS A 35 -6.68 8.09 -4.57
CA LYS A 35 -7.58 7.09 -5.14
C LYS A 35 -7.26 5.71 -4.57
N ILE A 36 -8.13 5.22 -3.68
CA ILE A 36 -8.02 3.86 -3.16
C ILE A 36 -9.22 2.99 -3.57
N CYS A 37 -8.95 1.90 -4.30
CA CYS A 37 -9.94 0.86 -4.58
C CYS A 37 -10.33 0.16 -3.27
N ILE A 38 -11.63 -0.07 -3.06
CA ILE A 38 -12.11 -0.70 -1.81
C ILE A 38 -11.53 -2.10 -1.55
N TYR A 39 -11.29 -2.89 -2.61
CA TYR A 39 -10.67 -4.21 -2.50
C TYR A 39 -9.17 -4.14 -2.23
N ALA A 40 -8.49 -3.13 -2.78
CA ALA A 40 -7.11 -2.87 -2.41
C ALA A 40 -7.05 -2.43 -0.94
N LEU A 41 -7.91 -1.50 -0.51
CA LEU A 41 -7.99 -1.06 0.88
C LEU A 41 -8.19 -2.24 1.84
N SER A 42 -9.12 -3.15 1.57
CA SER A 42 -9.35 -4.30 2.46
C SER A 42 -8.14 -5.23 2.59
N ALA A 43 -7.35 -5.40 1.53
CA ALA A 43 -6.13 -6.20 1.56
C ALA A 43 -4.95 -5.46 2.23
N LEU A 44 -4.85 -4.15 2.05
CA LEU A 44 -3.73 -3.34 2.53
C LEU A 44 -3.92 -2.85 3.98
N ILE A 45 -5.16 -2.64 4.43
CA ILE A 45 -5.45 -2.00 5.73
C ILE A 45 -4.80 -2.69 6.95
N PRO A 46 -4.71 -4.03 7.04
CA PRO A 46 -4.09 -4.66 8.21
C PRO A 46 -2.59 -4.35 8.31
N TYR A 47 -1.93 -4.12 7.17
CA TYR A 47 -0.51 -3.81 7.11
C TYR A 47 -0.27 -2.32 7.27
N ILE A 48 -1.01 -1.48 6.55
CA ILE A 48 -0.91 -0.01 6.64
C ILE A 48 -0.97 0.40 8.11
N THR A 49 -1.96 -0.11 8.86
CA THR A 49 -2.15 0.23 10.27
C THR A 49 -0.97 -0.06 11.17
N ALA A 50 -0.11 -1.02 10.81
CA ALA A 50 1.11 -1.34 11.54
C ALA A 50 2.35 -0.62 10.96
N VAL A 51 2.49 -0.53 9.64
CA VAL A 51 3.66 0.01 8.94
C VAL A 51 3.91 1.50 9.23
N TYR A 52 2.86 2.32 9.46
CA TYR A 52 3.05 3.74 9.78
C TYR A 52 3.47 3.99 11.23
N ARG A 53 3.48 2.96 12.08
CA ARG A 53 3.93 3.08 13.47
C ARG A 53 5.45 2.93 13.54
N GLU A 54 6.01 3.44 14.62
CA GLU A 54 7.37 3.09 15.01
C GLU A 54 7.31 1.76 15.77
N THR A 55 8.03 0.76 15.28
CA THR A 55 8.09 -0.60 15.84
C THR A 55 9.55 -0.96 16.14
N PRO A 56 9.81 -1.97 16.98
CA PRO A 56 11.16 -2.52 17.18
C PRO A 56 11.83 -2.85 15.85
N SER A 57 13.14 -2.67 15.75
CA SER A 57 13.88 -2.83 14.48
C SER A 57 13.75 -4.23 13.86
N ASP A 58 13.56 -5.25 14.70
CA ASP A 58 13.42 -6.65 14.33
C ASP A 58 11.97 -7.10 14.05
N ASP A 59 11.00 -6.19 14.16
CA ASP A 59 9.60 -6.49 13.82
C ASP A 59 9.46 -6.80 12.32
N TRP A 60 8.80 -7.92 12.01
CA TRP A 60 8.59 -8.41 10.64
C TRP A 60 7.92 -7.37 9.73
N ILE A 61 7.10 -6.48 10.30
CA ILE A 61 6.40 -5.43 9.55
C ILE A 61 7.35 -4.42 8.90
N ASN A 62 8.59 -4.32 9.41
CA ASN A 62 9.64 -3.47 8.83
C ASN A 62 10.23 -4.04 7.54
N ALA A 63 10.08 -5.33 7.30
CA ALA A 63 10.51 -5.99 6.07
C ALA A 63 9.44 -5.96 4.95
N VAL A 64 8.24 -5.44 5.23
CA VAL A 64 7.16 -5.36 4.24
C VAL A 64 7.44 -4.19 3.28
N GLU A 65 7.91 -4.52 2.08
CA GLU A 65 8.18 -3.53 1.03
C GLU A 65 7.05 -3.41 0.00
N VAL A 66 6.38 -4.52 -0.31
CA VAL A 66 5.37 -4.61 -1.38
C VAL A 66 4.18 -5.40 -0.89
N LEU A 67 2.99 -4.89 -1.18
CA LEU A 67 1.71 -5.54 -0.95
C LEU A 67 0.94 -5.64 -2.26
N GLN A 68 -0.16 -6.39 -2.27
CA GLN A 68 -0.99 -6.56 -3.46
C GLN A 68 -2.47 -6.50 -3.16
N CYS A 69 -3.28 -6.15 -4.17
CA CYS A 69 -4.72 -6.33 -4.10
C CYS A 69 -5.09 -7.84 -4.12
N PRO A 70 -6.33 -8.22 -3.78
CA PRO A 70 -6.71 -9.63 -3.65
C PRO A 70 -6.93 -10.36 -5.00
N ASP A 71 -6.87 -9.67 -6.14
CA ASP A 71 -7.06 -10.30 -7.47
C ASP A 71 -5.77 -10.98 -7.95
N PRO A 72 -5.72 -12.33 -8.07
CA PRO A 72 -4.51 -13.05 -8.51
C PRO A 72 -4.30 -13.04 -10.03
N GLN A 73 -5.35 -12.73 -10.80
CA GLN A 73 -5.31 -12.67 -12.26
C GLN A 73 -4.86 -11.27 -12.73
N ASN A 74 -5.49 -10.23 -12.18
CA ASN A 74 -5.23 -8.83 -12.51
C ASN A 74 -4.56 -8.06 -11.35
N THR A 75 -3.49 -8.64 -10.82
CA THR A 75 -2.87 -8.17 -9.59
C THR A 75 -2.24 -6.79 -9.73
N VAL A 76 -2.60 -5.88 -8.82
CA VAL A 76 -1.89 -4.60 -8.64
C VAL A 76 -0.93 -4.75 -7.46
N ARG A 77 0.33 -4.42 -7.69
CA ARG A 77 1.38 -4.41 -6.66
C ARG A 77 1.63 -2.99 -6.18
N PHE A 78 1.64 -2.81 -4.87
CA PHE A 78 1.81 -1.53 -4.19
C PHE A 78 3.09 -1.55 -3.36
N ARG A 79 4.08 -0.74 -3.74
CA ARG A 79 5.30 -0.53 -2.96
C ARG A 79 5.01 0.46 -1.83
N ILE A 80 5.46 0.12 -0.62
CA ILE A 80 5.27 0.93 0.58
C ILE A 80 6.58 1.63 0.91
N ILE A 81 6.53 2.96 0.99
CA ILE A 81 7.67 3.80 1.34
C ILE A 81 7.34 4.52 2.64
N ARG A 82 8.21 4.42 3.64
CA ARG A 82 8.12 5.17 4.89
C ARG A 82 8.90 6.48 4.75
N GLU A 83 8.24 7.59 5.05
CA GLU A 83 8.79 8.94 5.08
C GLU A 83 8.70 9.48 6.53
N LYS A 84 9.75 10.16 7.00
CA LYS A 84 9.76 10.81 8.32
C LYS A 84 9.19 12.22 8.25
#